data_AF-A0A3B9IX81-F1
#
_entry.id   AF-A0A3B9IX81-F1
#
_cell.length_a   1.000
_cell.length_b   1.000
_cell.length_c   1.000
_cell.angle_alpha   90.00
_cell.angle_beta   90.00
_cell.angle_gamma   90.00
#
_symmetry.space_group_name_H-M   'P 1'
#
loop_
_entity.id
_entity.type
_entity.pdbx_description
1 polymer ?
#
loop_
_entity_poly.entity_id
_entity_poly.type
_entity_poly.pdbx_seq_one_letter_code
_entity_poly.pdbx_strand_id
1 'polypeptide(L)'
;MKKLTAISFIMMILFTGCNSAGQVYTRNYLRSISFDSENIIMTFFNDDMIKFSSDIKNAKQSAEEITGREIFTGHTELVVLNNCDEISILAFLLNEWKVSPDCTVIFDSGDILEKKDTDDITGTVKILEKENKIDKSDIVSTLSRLINHVNSSRKL
;
A
#
# COMPACT_ATOMS: atom_id res chain seq x y z
N MET A 1 -9.23 -24.63 58.96
CA MET A 1 -9.02 -23.40 58.15
C MET A 1 -7.88 -23.65 57.15
N LYS A 2 -8.13 -24.36 56.04
CA LYS A 2 -7.08 -24.74 55.06
C LYS A 2 -7.52 -24.64 53.59
N LYS A 3 -8.69 -24.05 53.31
CA LYS A 3 -9.27 -23.99 51.95
C LYS A 3 -9.28 -22.60 51.31
N LEU A 4 -8.74 -21.58 51.99
CA LEU A 4 -8.77 -20.19 51.50
C LEU A 4 -7.50 -19.74 50.77
N THR A 5 -6.43 -20.54 50.75
CA THR A 5 -5.15 -20.15 50.14
C THR A 5 -4.99 -20.56 48.68
N ALA A 6 -5.88 -21.41 48.13
CA ALA A 6 -5.76 -21.90 46.76
C ALA A 6 -6.34 -20.93 45.70
N ILE A 7 -7.18 -19.98 46.09
CA ILE A 7 -7.87 -19.08 45.15
C ILE A 7 -6.98 -17.89 44.73
N SER A 8 -5.97 -17.54 45.54
CA SER A 8 -5.11 -16.38 45.25
C SER A 8 -4.09 -16.61 44.14
N PHE A 9 -3.80 -17.86 43.76
CA PHE A 9 -2.76 -18.15 42.76
C PHE A 9 -3.27 -18.14 41.31
N ILE A 10 -4.58 -18.32 41.10
CA ILE A 10 -5.20 -18.38 39.76
C ILE A 10 -5.39 -16.96 39.18
N MET A 11 -5.42 -15.93 40.03
CA MET A 11 -5.71 -14.55 39.62
C MET A 11 -4.49 -13.80 39.03
N MET A 12 -3.26 -14.33 39.20
CA MET A 12 -2.04 -13.73 38.65
C MET A 12 -1.81 -14.00 37.16
N ILE A 13 -2.48 -15.00 36.58
CA ILE A 13 -2.28 -15.38 35.16
C ILE A 13 -3.17 -14.54 34.21
N LEU A 14 -4.14 -13.78 34.75
CA LEU A 14 -5.04 -12.95 33.95
C LEU A 14 -4.47 -11.56 33.60
N PHE A 15 -3.25 -11.23 34.05
CA PHE A 15 -2.64 -9.91 33.83
C PHE A 15 -1.50 -9.88 32.80
N THR A 16 -1.15 -10.99 32.14
CA THR A 16 -0.20 -10.97 31.00
C THR A 16 -0.90 -10.72 29.66
N GLY A 17 -2.01 -9.98 29.68
CA GLY A 17 -2.86 -9.66 28.54
C GLY A 17 -2.72 -8.21 28.06
N CYS A 18 -1.56 -7.57 28.22
CA CYS A 18 -1.27 -6.31 27.56
C CYS A 18 -0.41 -6.61 26.33
N ASN A 19 -1.02 -7.25 25.33
CA ASN A 19 -0.42 -7.28 24.01
C ASN A 19 -0.33 -5.82 23.58
N SER A 20 0.88 -5.29 23.40
CA SER A 20 1.08 -3.99 22.77
C SER A 20 0.53 -4.12 21.36
N ALA A 21 -0.76 -3.83 21.19
CA ALA A 21 -1.32 -3.52 19.89
C ALA A 21 -0.36 -2.50 19.27
N GLY A 22 0.38 -2.95 18.25
CA GLY A 22 1.65 -2.38 17.83
C GLY A 22 1.61 -0.86 17.86
N GLN A 23 2.51 -0.26 18.64
CA GLN A 23 2.57 1.19 18.73
C GLN A 23 2.79 1.73 17.32
N VAL A 24 2.10 2.83 16.99
CA VAL A 24 2.15 3.47 15.65
C VAL A 24 3.58 3.64 15.15
N TYR A 25 4.57 3.88 16.03
CA TYR A 25 5.97 4.06 15.63
C TYR A 25 6.72 2.78 15.23
N THR A 26 6.19 1.58 15.48
CA THR A 26 6.88 0.31 15.16
C THR A 26 6.69 -0.12 13.70
N ARG A 27 5.83 0.58 12.95
CA ARG A 27 5.49 0.27 11.57
C ARG A 27 6.01 1.34 10.63
N ASN A 28 6.37 0.92 9.43
CA ASN A 28 6.60 1.83 8.32
C ASN A 28 5.33 1.95 7.49
N TYR A 29 4.88 3.19 7.31
CA TYR A 29 3.66 3.47 6.57
C TYR A 29 4.03 3.73 5.11
N LEU A 30 3.64 2.82 4.23
CA LEU A 30 3.81 2.99 2.79
C LEU A 30 2.98 4.20 2.36
N ARG A 31 3.64 5.17 1.73
CA ARG A 31 3.03 6.39 1.24
C ARG A 31 2.73 6.29 -0.24
N SER A 32 3.71 5.90 -1.04
CA SER A 32 3.51 5.65 -2.46
C SER A 32 4.32 4.48 -2.97
N ILE A 33 3.83 3.88 -4.05
CA ILE A 33 4.49 2.76 -4.71
C ILE A 33 4.46 2.96 -6.22
N SER A 34 5.57 2.65 -6.87
CA SER A 34 5.69 2.64 -8.32
C SER A 34 6.08 1.24 -8.79
N PHE A 35 5.45 0.83 -9.88
CA PHE A 35 5.74 -0.41 -10.59
C PHE A 35 6.23 -0.08 -11.99
N ASP A 36 7.41 -0.58 -12.32
CA ASP A 36 7.94 -0.65 -13.68
C ASP A 36 8.19 -2.11 -14.07
N SER A 37 8.51 -2.38 -15.33
CA SER A 37 8.76 -3.75 -15.82
C SER A 37 9.89 -4.48 -15.06
N GLU A 38 10.80 -3.73 -14.42
CA GLU A 38 11.99 -4.28 -13.76
C GLU A 38 12.09 -3.93 -12.27
N ASN A 39 11.44 -2.86 -11.83
CA ASN A 39 11.70 -2.23 -10.54
C ASN A 39 10.41 -1.88 -9.82
N ILE A 40 10.47 -2.02 -8.50
CA ILE A 40 9.46 -1.50 -7.58
C ILE A 40 10.13 -0.43 -6.73
N ILE A 41 9.49 0.73 -6.63
CA ILE A 41 9.92 1.82 -5.76
C ILE A 41 8.85 2.04 -4.72
N MET A 42 9.23 1.98 -3.44
CA MET A 42 8.37 2.31 -2.31
C MET A 42 8.89 3.56 -1.64
N THR A 43 8.00 4.51 -1.36
CA THR A 43 8.28 5.64 -0.47
C THR A 43 7.41 5.54 0.78
N PHE A 44 7.93 6.06 1.89
CA PHE A 44 7.28 6.00 3.18
C PHE A 44 7.07 7.39 3.76
N PHE A 45 6.16 7.53 4.73
CA PHE A 45 5.88 8.82 5.39
C PHE A 45 7.05 9.38 6.23
N ASN A 46 8.07 8.57 6.48
CA ASN A 46 9.31 8.99 7.15
C ASN A 46 10.41 9.40 6.15
N ASP A 47 10.04 9.68 4.90
CA ASP A 47 10.92 10.08 3.79
C ASP A 47 11.92 9.00 3.32
N ASP A 48 11.82 7.78 3.85
CA ASP A 48 12.59 6.65 3.33
C ASP A 48 12.09 6.28 1.93
N MET A 49 13.03 5.92 1.06
CA MET A 49 12.76 5.39 -0.27
C MET A 49 13.55 4.09 -0.45
N ILE A 50 12.87 3.06 -0.94
CA ILE A 50 13.48 1.77 -1.23
C ILE A 50 13.15 1.42 -2.66
N LYS A 51 14.20 1.11 -3.43
CA LYS A 51 14.10 0.60 -4.79
C LYS A 51 14.70 -0.79 -4.84
N PHE A 52 13.97 -1.73 -5.41
CA PHE A 52 14.46 -3.09 -5.60
C PHE A 52 13.83 -3.73 -6.84
N SER A 53 14.54 -4.69 -7.41
CA SER A 53 14.01 -5.58 -8.43
C SER A 53 13.44 -6.81 -7.74
N SER A 54 12.12 -6.88 -7.61
CA SER A 54 11.43 -8.01 -6.98
C SER A 54 10.05 -8.18 -7.60
N ASP A 55 9.50 -9.39 -7.48
CA ASP A 55 8.09 -9.65 -7.77
C ASP A 55 7.22 -8.93 -6.72
N ILE A 56 6.05 -8.43 -7.14
CA ILE A 56 5.09 -7.77 -6.25
C ILE A 56 4.73 -8.65 -5.03
N LYS A 57 4.71 -9.97 -5.19
CA LYS A 57 4.39 -10.88 -4.08
C LYS A 57 5.42 -10.83 -2.95
N ASN A 58 6.69 -10.67 -3.29
CA ASN A 58 7.79 -10.64 -2.32
C ASN A 58 8.22 -9.22 -1.95
N ALA A 59 7.85 -8.23 -2.75
CA ALA A 59 8.23 -6.83 -2.60
C ALA A 59 8.03 -6.28 -1.17
N LYS A 60 6.85 -6.51 -0.58
CA LYS A 60 6.56 -6.06 0.79
C LYS A 60 7.49 -6.75 1.79
N GLN A 61 7.62 -8.07 1.73
CA GLN A 61 8.49 -8.82 2.63
C GLN A 61 9.95 -8.36 2.50
N SER A 62 10.45 -8.18 1.28
CA SER A 62 11.82 -7.69 1.05
C SER A 62 12.02 -6.28 1.65
N ALA A 63 11.04 -5.39 1.53
CA ALA A 63 11.11 -4.07 2.13
C ALA A 63 11.02 -4.12 3.67
N GLU A 64 10.26 -5.04 4.25
CA GLU A 64 10.23 -5.30 5.70
C GLU A 64 11.58 -5.83 6.20
N GLU A 65 12.24 -6.71 5.45
CA GLU A 65 13.58 -7.21 5.74
C GLU A 65 14.64 -6.08 5.70
N ILE A 66 14.53 -5.16 4.74
CA ILE A 66 15.45 -4.01 4.62
C ILE A 66 15.23 -3.00 5.75
N THR A 67 13.98 -2.68 6.07
CA THR A 67 13.63 -1.67 7.08
C THR A 67 13.68 -2.18 8.51
N GLY A 68 13.63 -3.51 8.68
CA GLY A 68 13.48 -4.17 9.98
C GLY A 68 12.12 -3.90 10.64
N ARG A 69 11.12 -3.44 9.88
CA ARG A 69 9.80 -3.03 10.38
C ARG A 69 8.69 -3.58 9.49
N GLU A 70 7.56 -3.92 10.10
CA GLU A 70 6.34 -4.28 9.37
C GLU A 70 5.86 -3.08 8.54
N ILE A 71 5.45 -3.33 7.29
CA ILE A 71 4.93 -2.31 6.39
C ILE A 71 3.41 -2.30 6.44
N PHE A 72 2.85 -1.13 6.77
CA PHE A 72 1.43 -0.85 6.71
C PHE A 72 1.08 -0.11 5.42
N THR A 73 0.10 -0.63 4.69
CA THR A 73 -0.28 -0.22 3.32
C THR A 73 -1.66 0.44 3.25
N GLY A 74 -2.43 0.45 4.34
CA GLY A 74 -3.79 1.01 4.35
C GLY A 74 -3.86 2.53 4.18
N HIS A 75 -2.71 3.22 4.24
CA HIS A 75 -2.59 4.67 4.05
C HIS A 75 -1.83 5.07 2.79
N THR A 76 -1.59 4.13 1.87
CA THR A 76 -0.97 4.46 0.58
C THR A 76 -1.83 5.51 -0.14
N GLU A 77 -1.17 6.59 -0.57
CA GLU A 77 -1.80 7.75 -1.20
C GLU A 77 -1.71 7.68 -2.72
N LEU A 78 -0.67 7.02 -3.25
CA LEU A 78 -0.35 7.00 -4.67
C LEU A 78 0.20 5.65 -5.13
N VAL A 79 -0.31 5.19 -6.28
CA VAL A 79 0.21 4.07 -7.06
C VAL A 79 0.59 4.59 -8.45
N VAL A 80 1.82 4.32 -8.88
CA VAL A 80 2.31 4.64 -10.22
C VAL A 80 2.51 3.33 -10.97
N LEU A 81 1.99 3.26 -12.20
CA LEU A 81 2.10 2.10 -13.06
C LEU A 81 2.82 2.47 -14.35
N ASN A 82 3.84 1.69 -14.69
CA ASN A 82 4.58 1.79 -15.94
C ASN A 82 4.84 0.39 -16.51
N ASN A 83 4.51 0.17 -17.78
CA ASN A 83 4.91 -1.02 -18.54
C ASN A 83 4.82 -2.36 -17.76
N CYS A 84 3.72 -2.60 -17.05
CA CYS A 84 3.51 -3.76 -16.18
C CYS A 84 2.09 -4.31 -16.34
N ASP A 85 1.78 -5.47 -15.73
CA ASP A 85 0.42 -6.02 -15.76
C ASP A 85 -0.47 -5.25 -14.76
N GLU A 86 -1.10 -4.17 -15.24
CA GLU A 86 -1.76 -3.18 -14.40
C GLU A 86 -3.00 -3.77 -13.70
N ILE A 87 -3.74 -4.64 -14.38
CA ILE A 87 -4.93 -5.28 -13.81
C ILE A 87 -4.50 -6.21 -12.67
N SER A 88 -3.51 -7.07 -12.91
CA SER A 88 -3.04 -8.01 -11.88
C SER A 88 -2.44 -7.28 -10.69
N ILE A 89 -1.64 -6.22 -10.92
CA ILE A 89 -1.03 -5.41 -9.87
C ILE A 89 -2.09 -4.71 -9.03
N LEU A 90 -3.02 -3.98 -9.65
CA LEU A 90 -4.06 -3.25 -8.91
C LEU A 90 -4.97 -4.20 -8.14
N ALA A 91 -5.32 -5.35 -8.72
CA ALA A 91 -6.09 -6.38 -8.02
C ALA A 91 -5.33 -6.94 -6.81
N PHE A 92 -4.02 -7.16 -6.93
CA PHE A 92 -3.19 -7.64 -5.84
C PHE A 92 -3.06 -6.60 -4.71
N LEU A 93 -2.83 -5.32 -5.07
CA LEU A 93 -2.75 -4.22 -4.10
C LEU A 93 -4.04 -4.09 -3.29
N LEU A 94 -5.19 -4.17 -3.95
CA LEU A 94 -6.50 -4.05 -3.31
C LEU A 94 -6.83 -5.28 -2.45
N ASN A 95 -6.64 -6.49 -2.98
CA ASN A 95 -7.14 -7.71 -2.35
C ASN A 95 -6.16 -8.31 -1.34
N GLU A 96 -4.87 -8.30 -1.64
CA GLU A 96 -3.86 -8.93 -0.79
C GLU A 96 -3.22 -7.90 0.14
N TRP A 97 -2.76 -6.78 -0.41
CA TRP A 97 -2.09 -5.75 0.39
C TRP A 97 -3.04 -4.78 1.06
N LYS A 98 -4.35 -4.84 0.79
CA LYS A 98 -5.36 -3.96 1.41
C LYS A 98 -5.00 -2.47 1.28
N VAL A 99 -4.42 -2.08 0.15
CA VAL A 99 -4.20 -0.68 -0.21
C VAL A 99 -5.54 0.03 -0.26
N SER A 100 -5.55 1.30 0.19
CA SER A 100 -6.76 2.11 0.20
C SER A 100 -7.40 2.16 -1.20
N PRO A 101 -8.70 1.83 -1.35
CA PRO A 101 -9.37 1.88 -2.65
C PRO A 101 -9.41 3.30 -3.23
N ASP A 102 -9.34 4.33 -2.38
CA ASP A 102 -9.36 5.74 -2.76
C ASP A 102 -7.96 6.30 -3.10
N CYS A 103 -6.90 5.48 -3.06
CA CYS A 103 -5.56 5.97 -3.42
C CYS A 103 -5.51 6.36 -4.91
N THR A 104 -4.77 7.42 -5.21
CA THR A 104 -4.59 7.90 -6.58
C THR A 104 -3.76 6.90 -7.38
N VAL A 105 -4.22 6.57 -8.58
CA VAL A 105 -3.48 5.75 -9.55
C VAL A 105 -3.13 6.58 -10.77
N ILE A 106 -1.86 6.59 -11.16
CA ILE A 106 -1.40 7.24 -12.38
C ILE A 106 -0.58 6.29 -13.25
N PHE A 107 -0.52 6.62 -14.53
CA PHE A 107 0.36 5.98 -15.50
C PHE A 107 1.45 7.00 -15.87
N ASP A 108 2.69 6.73 -15.50
CA ASP A 108 3.84 7.60 -15.76
C ASP A 108 5.11 6.74 -15.83
N SER A 109 6.24 7.36 -16.16
CA SER A 109 7.56 6.80 -15.93
C SER A 109 7.70 6.26 -14.49
N GLY A 110 8.16 5.02 -14.38
CA GLY A 110 8.28 4.34 -13.09
C GLY A 110 9.20 5.05 -12.09
N ASP A 111 10.07 5.95 -12.55
CA ASP A 111 11.00 6.73 -11.75
C ASP A 111 10.45 8.11 -11.30
N ILE A 112 9.17 8.43 -11.54
CA ILE A 112 8.59 9.73 -11.15
C ILE A 112 8.72 10.00 -9.64
N LEU A 113 8.67 8.95 -8.81
CA LEU A 113 8.84 9.05 -7.36
C LEU A 113 10.27 9.45 -6.95
N GLU A 114 11.26 9.29 -7.83
CA GLU A 114 12.63 9.79 -7.59
C GLU A 114 12.76 11.29 -7.87
N LYS A 115 11.78 11.88 -8.59
CA LYS A 115 11.84 13.24 -9.12
C LYS A 115 10.85 14.20 -8.47
N LYS A 116 9.75 13.69 -7.91
CA LYS A 116 8.64 14.48 -7.37
C LYS A 116 8.10 13.85 -6.10
N ASP A 117 7.65 14.70 -5.19
CA ASP A 117 6.95 14.27 -3.98
C ASP A 117 5.55 13.72 -4.33
N THR A 118 5.09 12.77 -3.53
CA THR A 118 3.75 12.20 -3.57
C THR A 118 2.68 13.29 -3.42
N ASP A 119 2.90 14.31 -2.57
CA ASP A 119 1.95 15.42 -2.40
C ASP A 119 1.78 16.24 -3.67
N ASP A 120 2.87 16.55 -4.37
CA ASP A 120 2.82 17.34 -5.60
C ASP A 120 2.04 16.59 -6.69
N ILE A 121 2.30 15.29 -6.81
CA ILE A 121 1.63 14.41 -7.78
C ILE A 121 0.14 14.30 -7.44
N THR A 122 -0.20 13.88 -6.23
CA THR A 122 -1.60 13.66 -5.82
C THR A 122 -2.38 14.98 -5.79
N GLY A 123 -1.76 16.08 -5.40
CA GLY A 123 -2.33 17.43 -5.47
C GLY A 123 -2.66 17.85 -6.89
N THR A 124 -1.75 17.60 -7.84
CA THR A 124 -1.97 17.88 -9.26
C THR A 124 -3.14 17.05 -9.81
N VAL A 125 -3.17 15.75 -9.52
CA VAL A 125 -4.26 14.86 -9.97
C VAL A 125 -5.61 15.32 -9.43
N LYS A 126 -5.70 15.63 -8.12
CA LYS A 126 -6.92 16.14 -7.49
C LYS A 126 -7.42 17.43 -8.14
N ILE A 127 -6.52 18.34 -8.53
CA ILE A 127 -6.89 19.56 -9.26
C ILE A 127 -7.47 19.20 -10.63
N LEU A 128 -6.82 18.32 -11.39
CA LEU A 128 -7.28 17.91 -12.72
C LEU A 128 -8.64 17.19 -12.67
N GLU A 129 -8.87 16.33 -11.68
CA GLU A 129 -10.17 15.69 -11.45
C GLU A 129 -11.24 16.72 -11.13
N LYS A 130 -10.96 17.67 -10.23
CA LYS A 130 -11.90 18.73 -9.85
C LYS A 130 -12.27 19.64 -11.03
N GLU A 131 -11.32 19.85 -11.94
CA GLU A 131 -11.53 20.62 -13.17
C GLU A 131 -12.16 19.78 -14.31
N ASN A 132 -12.50 18.51 -14.07
CA ASN A 132 -13.00 17.56 -15.06
C ASN A 132 -12.08 17.40 -16.29
N LYS A 133 -10.77 17.58 -16.10
CA LYS A 133 -9.76 17.38 -17.15
C LYS A 133 -9.35 15.92 -17.30
N ILE A 134 -9.51 15.14 -16.24
CA ILE A 134 -9.30 13.70 -16.20
C ILE A 134 -10.46 13.06 -15.44
N ASP A 135 -10.73 11.78 -15.73
CA ASP A 135 -11.65 10.98 -14.93
C ASP A 135 -11.04 10.65 -13.55
N LYS A 136 -11.88 10.13 -12.66
CA LYS A 136 -11.46 9.63 -11.35
C LYS A 136 -10.33 8.59 -11.47
N SER A 137 -9.29 8.80 -10.68
CA SER A 137 -8.02 8.09 -10.71
C SER A 137 -7.87 7.03 -9.61
N ASP A 138 -8.91 6.78 -8.80
CA ASP A 138 -8.84 5.78 -7.74
C ASP A 138 -8.69 4.33 -8.28
N ILE A 139 -8.28 3.39 -7.42
CA ILE A 139 -8.04 1.99 -7.81
C ILE A 139 -9.28 1.37 -8.47
N VAL A 140 -10.46 1.57 -7.88
CA VAL A 140 -11.71 0.92 -8.34
C VAL A 140 -12.12 1.48 -9.69
N SER A 141 -12.06 2.80 -9.86
CA SER A 141 -12.34 3.48 -11.13
C SER A 141 -11.36 3.05 -12.21
N THR A 142 -10.07 2.97 -11.88
CA THR A 142 -9.01 2.57 -12.81
C THR A 142 -9.16 1.11 -13.24
N LEU A 143 -9.35 0.17 -12.29
CA LEU A 143 -9.61 -1.24 -12.59
C LEU A 143 -10.84 -1.42 -13.49
N SER A 144 -11.93 -0.72 -13.18
CA SER A 144 -13.17 -0.78 -13.97
C SER A 144 -12.93 -0.35 -15.42
N ARG A 145 -12.18 0.73 -15.62
CA ARG A 145 -11.81 1.23 -16.95
C ARG A 145 -10.93 0.23 -17.71
N LEU A 146 -9.92 -0.34 -17.06
CA LEU A 146 -9.01 -1.33 -17.67
C LEU A 146 -9.77 -2.61 -18.10
N ILE A 147 -10.63 -3.15 -17.24
CA ILE A 147 -11.43 -4.34 -17.55
C ILE A 147 -12.38 -4.08 -18.73
N ASN A 148 -13.05 -2.92 -18.75
CA ASN A 148 -13.95 -2.54 -19.84
C ASN A 148 -13.21 -2.35 -21.17
N HIS A 149 -11.99 -1.82 -21.13
CA HIS A 149 -11.14 -1.68 -22.30
C HIS A 149 -10.76 -3.05 -22.88
N VAL A 150 -10.25 -3.97 -22.05
CA VAL A 150 -9.91 -5.35 -22.47
C VAL A 150 -11.12 -6.07 -23.07
N ASN A 151 -12.28 -5.96 -22.45
CA ASN A 151 -13.52 -6.58 -22.95
C ASN A 151 -13.97 -6.00 -24.30
N SER A 152 -13.74 -4.70 -24.53
CA SER A 152 -14.02 -4.06 -25.80
C SER A 152 -13.06 -4.53 -26.90
N SER A 153 -11.76 -4.66 -26.59
CA SER A 153 -10.74 -5.11 -27.54
C SER A 153 -10.90 -6.58 -27.97
N ARG A 154 -11.50 -7.45 -27.14
CA ARG A 154 -11.76 -8.86 -27.46
C ARG A 154 -12.98 -9.09 -28.37
N LYS A 155 -13.79 -8.07 -28.64
CA LYS A 155 -14.99 -8.16 -29.48
C LYS A 155 -14.73 -7.82 -30.95
N LEU A 156 -13.51 -7.41 -31.31
CA LEU A 156 -13.03 -7.13 -32.67
C LEU A 156 -12.18 -8.30 -33.17
#